data_AF-A0AA37L2Y0-F1
#
_entry.id   AF-A0AA37L2Y0-F1
#
_cell.length_a   1.000
_cell.length_b   1.000
_cell.length_c   1.000
_cell.angle_alpha   90.00
_cell.angle_beta   90.00
_cell.angle_gamma   90.00
#
_symmetry.space_group_name_H-M   'P 1'
#
loop_
_entity.id
_entity.type
_entity.pdbx_description
1 polymer ?
#
loop_
_entity_poly.entity_id
_entity_poly.type
_entity_poly.pdbx_seq_one_letter_code
_entity_poly.pdbx_strand_id
1 'polypeptide(L)'
;MPTLVVLGAGLAGLPIAHHVLKHTAPLVKDLKVILVTPNSEHYWNLASVRGVVPGQFGDDVLFQPIAPGFAQYPKESYELVFGKAETLSEDKSTVVVATNDGTQRTIAYDAIVIATGTHAKENMPWKEVGTTEETKRALGEIRQQLADAKTIVVAGGGITGSETVGEIGFEYNGKKDVYFVFNDDLPLGKPFTDSVRKSALNELRKINVKTIPNTKVTSVSTGAGGRKTLTLTDKSGKTTTLETDAYVPTVGDVPNTSFLPASMLDARGYVNQNASLRVPGHDNIFVVGDVGNLEDGYGRIADLQTQYAVKAIQAHLTGAPKPADYAADPKVLAGITLGRSRATGQMGTWKLPSLAIWLFKGRYMGTDYSKDFAAGKRTLTVAKNW
;
A
#
# COMPACT_ATOMS: atom_id res chain seq x y z
N MET A 1 22.95 21.53 -11.68
CA MET A 1 21.68 21.62 -10.94
C MET A 1 21.50 20.30 -10.23
N PRO A 2 21.60 20.25 -8.90
CA PRO A 2 21.36 19.03 -8.14
C PRO A 2 19.97 18.47 -8.47
N THR A 3 19.86 17.18 -8.70
CA THR A 3 18.60 16.50 -9.08
C THR A 3 18.29 15.38 -8.11
N LEU A 4 17.13 15.49 -7.45
CA LEU A 4 16.53 14.40 -6.70
C LEU A 4 15.47 13.72 -7.58
N VAL A 5 15.63 12.43 -7.85
CA VAL A 5 14.59 11.61 -8.48
C VAL A 5 13.81 10.86 -7.40
N VAL A 6 12.49 10.89 -7.45
CA VAL A 6 11.62 10.12 -6.56
C VAL A 6 10.81 9.15 -7.42
N LEU A 7 11.00 7.85 -7.22
CA LEU A 7 10.28 6.80 -7.95
C LEU A 7 9.09 6.31 -7.12
N GLY A 8 7.87 6.58 -7.59
CA GLY A 8 6.62 6.22 -6.95
C GLY A 8 5.96 7.40 -6.22
N ALA A 9 4.64 7.56 -6.39
CA ALA A 9 3.82 8.61 -5.78
C ALA A 9 2.77 8.06 -4.80
N GLY A 10 3.08 6.95 -4.15
CA GLY A 10 2.25 6.34 -3.12
C GLY A 10 2.41 7.03 -1.75
N LEU A 11 2.18 6.29 -0.67
CA LEU A 11 2.20 6.80 0.71
C LEU A 11 3.57 7.35 1.18
N ALA A 12 4.66 7.04 0.48
CA ALA A 12 6.00 7.51 0.82
C ALA A 12 6.55 8.56 -0.16
N GLY A 13 6.64 8.23 -1.45
CA GLY A 13 7.32 9.11 -2.41
C GLY A 13 6.62 10.45 -2.63
N LEU A 14 5.28 10.49 -2.64
CA LEU A 14 4.53 11.75 -2.79
C LEU A 14 4.82 12.75 -1.65
N PRO A 15 4.67 12.39 -0.36
CA PRO A 15 5.01 13.30 0.72
C PRO A 15 6.51 13.67 0.76
N ILE A 16 7.43 12.77 0.35
CA ILE A 16 8.85 13.10 0.23
C ILE A 16 9.07 14.21 -0.80
N ALA A 17 8.49 14.09 -2.00
CA ALA A 17 8.64 15.08 -3.06
C ALA A 17 8.13 16.47 -2.61
N HIS A 18 6.95 16.52 -1.98
CA HIS A 18 6.41 17.76 -1.41
C HIS A 18 7.31 18.36 -0.34
N HIS A 19 7.82 17.54 0.58
CA HIS A 19 8.64 18.03 1.69
C HIS A 19 9.98 18.57 1.20
N VAL A 20 10.64 17.88 0.29
CA VAL A 20 11.92 18.34 -0.29
C VAL A 20 11.72 19.66 -1.03
N LEU A 21 10.66 19.79 -1.84
CA LEU A 21 10.35 21.05 -2.55
C LEU A 21 10.08 22.21 -1.58
N LYS A 22 9.41 21.95 -0.47
CA LYS A 22 9.04 22.97 0.51
C LYS A 22 10.17 23.38 1.44
N HIS A 23 10.99 22.42 1.88
CA HIS A 23 11.94 22.63 2.99
C HIS A 23 13.40 22.51 2.58
N THR A 24 13.72 21.69 1.58
CA THR A 24 15.10 21.45 1.15
C THR A 24 15.49 22.29 -0.07
N ALA A 25 14.59 22.46 -1.05
CA ALA A 25 14.88 23.27 -2.24
C ALA A 25 15.27 24.73 -1.92
N PRO A 26 14.69 25.41 -0.91
CA PRO A 26 15.18 26.73 -0.49
C PRO A 26 16.62 26.75 0.06
N LEU A 27 17.16 25.60 0.46
CA LEU A 27 18.50 25.45 1.05
C LEU A 27 19.56 25.01 0.03
N VAL A 28 19.14 24.52 -1.14
CA VAL A 28 20.02 23.94 -2.15
C VAL A 28 19.80 24.68 -3.46
N LYS A 29 20.82 25.43 -3.88
CA LYS A 29 20.75 26.25 -5.10
C LYS A 29 20.40 25.40 -6.32
N ASP A 30 19.37 25.82 -7.04
CA ASP A 30 18.89 25.21 -8.29
C ASP A 30 18.56 23.71 -8.16
N LEU A 31 18.08 23.25 -6.99
CA LEU A 31 17.61 21.88 -6.80
C LEU A 31 16.37 21.60 -7.66
N LYS A 32 16.42 20.51 -8.43
CA LYS A 32 15.28 19.98 -9.18
C LYS A 32 14.79 18.66 -8.58
N VAL A 33 13.50 18.56 -8.32
CA VAL A 33 12.85 17.32 -7.87
C VAL A 33 12.03 16.72 -9.00
N ILE A 34 12.35 15.49 -9.42
CA ILE A 34 11.63 14.79 -10.49
C ILE A 34 10.85 13.64 -9.85
N LEU A 35 9.52 13.74 -9.82
CA LEU A 35 8.65 12.66 -9.35
C LEU A 35 8.22 11.81 -10.54
N VAL A 36 8.57 10.52 -10.51
CA VAL A 36 8.23 9.53 -11.54
C VAL A 36 7.14 8.60 -11.02
N THR A 37 6.02 8.51 -11.70
CA THR A 37 4.91 7.60 -11.33
C THR A 37 4.03 7.32 -12.55
N PRO A 38 3.48 6.11 -12.75
CA PRO A 38 2.52 5.89 -13.83
C PRO A 38 1.14 6.50 -13.53
N ASN A 39 0.91 7.04 -12.32
CA ASN A 39 -0.38 7.47 -11.83
C ASN A 39 -0.51 9.00 -11.90
N SER A 40 -1.62 9.49 -12.49
CA SER A 40 -1.98 10.91 -12.51
C SER A 40 -2.69 11.35 -11.22
N GLU A 41 -3.24 10.38 -10.49
CA GLU A 41 -3.95 10.57 -9.22
C GLU A 41 -3.36 9.66 -8.16
N HIS A 42 -3.25 10.18 -6.94
CA HIS A 42 -2.87 9.43 -5.76
C HIS A 42 -4.04 8.54 -5.33
N TYR A 43 -3.82 7.23 -5.31
CA TYR A 43 -4.79 6.25 -4.87
C TYR A 43 -4.70 6.05 -3.35
N TRP A 44 -5.76 6.39 -2.62
CA TRP A 44 -5.87 6.18 -1.17
C TRP A 44 -6.16 4.71 -0.84
N ASN A 45 -5.17 3.86 -1.10
CA ASN A 45 -5.27 2.41 -1.05
C ASN A 45 -5.64 1.84 0.34
N LEU A 46 -5.44 2.60 1.43
CA LEU A 46 -5.88 2.24 2.78
C LEU A 46 -7.40 2.09 2.91
N ALA A 47 -8.17 2.68 1.99
CA ALA A 47 -9.62 2.57 1.93
C ALA A 47 -10.12 1.62 0.81
N SER A 48 -9.20 0.92 0.12
CA SER A 48 -9.50 -0.03 -0.95
C SER A 48 -10.47 -1.13 -0.53
N VAL A 49 -10.44 -1.55 0.74
CA VAL A 49 -11.35 -2.57 1.29
C VAL A 49 -12.83 -2.16 1.26
N ARG A 50 -13.12 -0.84 1.23
CA ARG A 50 -14.45 -0.30 0.90
C ARG A 50 -14.58 0.04 -0.58
N GLY A 51 -13.47 0.39 -1.22
CA GLY A 51 -13.42 0.63 -2.66
C GLY A 51 -13.89 -0.56 -3.48
N VAL A 52 -13.55 -1.79 -3.09
CA VAL A 52 -13.97 -2.99 -3.85
C VAL A 52 -15.46 -3.34 -3.68
N VAL A 53 -16.13 -2.84 -2.64
CA VAL A 53 -17.53 -3.20 -2.35
C VAL A 53 -18.48 -2.22 -3.05
N PRO A 54 -19.45 -2.70 -3.85
CA PRO A 54 -20.41 -1.83 -4.55
C PRO A 54 -21.15 -0.88 -3.61
N GLY A 55 -21.33 0.37 -4.05
CA GLY A 55 -22.10 1.38 -3.31
C GLY A 55 -21.45 1.91 -2.04
N GLN A 56 -20.19 1.56 -1.75
CA GLN A 56 -19.45 2.13 -0.61
C GLN A 56 -18.58 3.33 -1.05
N PHE A 57 -17.27 3.15 -1.23
CA PHE A 57 -16.38 4.24 -1.62
C PHE A 57 -16.17 4.24 -3.13
N GLY A 58 -16.56 5.35 -3.77
CA GLY A 58 -16.35 5.64 -5.18
C GLY A 58 -14.97 6.20 -5.48
N ASP A 59 -14.68 6.37 -6.76
CA ASP A 59 -13.37 6.82 -7.22
C ASP A 59 -13.10 8.29 -6.85
N ASP A 60 -14.14 9.11 -6.74
CA ASP A 60 -14.08 10.51 -6.26
C ASP A 60 -13.55 10.64 -4.82
N VAL A 61 -13.73 9.59 -4.01
CA VAL A 61 -13.23 9.51 -2.64
C VAL A 61 -11.81 8.92 -2.59
N LEU A 62 -11.55 7.92 -3.44
CA LEU A 62 -10.32 7.13 -3.42
C LEU A 62 -9.16 7.78 -4.17
N PHE A 63 -9.42 8.60 -5.18
CA PHE A 63 -8.41 9.18 -6.04
C PHE A 63 -8.32 10.69 -5.86
N GLN A 64 -7.10 11.20 -5.70
CA GLN A 64 -6.83 12.63 -5.57
C GLN A 64 -5.80 13.06 -6.62
N PRO A 65 -6.07 14.07 -7.46
CA PRO A 65 -5.13 14.52 -8.48
C PRO A 65 -3.77 14.94 -7.91
N ILE A 66 -2.67 14.44 -8.49
CA ILE A 66 -1.32 14.75 -8.02
C ILE A 66 -0.88 16.14 -8.48
N ALA A 67 -1.05 16.45 -9.76
CA ALA A 67 -0.49 17.66 -10.37
C ALA A 67 -0.91 18.98 -9.69
N PRO A 68 -2.18 19.19 -9.26
CA PRO A 68 -2.57 20.42 -8.57
C PRO A 68 -1.79 20.67 -7.28
N GLY A 69 -1.37 19.62 -6.56
CA GLY A 69 -0.57 19.75 -5.35
C GLY A 69 0.80 20.37 -5.60
N PHE A 70 1.36 20.24 -6.80
CA PHE A 70 2.69 20.76 -7.14
C PHE A 70 2.67 22.20 -7.67
N ALA A 71 1.51 22.71 -8.08
CA ALA A 71 1.37 24.07 -8.63
C ALA A 71 1.73 25.20 -7.65
N GLN A 72 1.90 24.87 -6.36
CA GLN A 72 2.36 25.79 -5.32
C GLN A 72 3.88 26.04 -5.33
N TYR A 73 4.66 25.22 -6.04
CA TYR A 73 6.11 25.34 -6.12
C TYR A 73 6.57 26.04 -7.41
N PRO A 74 7.78 26.63 -7.44
CA PRO A 74 8.37 27.16 -8.67
C PRO A 74 8.42 26.09 -9.78
N LYS A 75 8.02 26.44 -11.00
CA LYS A 75 7.89 25.46 -12.11
C LYS A 75 9.22 24.82 -12.49
N GLU A 76 10.31 25.53 -12.30
CA GLU A 76 11.67 25.10 -12.56
C GLU A 76 12.22 24.15 -11.50
N SER A 77 11.66 24.13 -10.29
CA SER A 77 12.16 23.30 -9.19
C SER A 77 11.61 21.88 -9.19
N TYR A 78 10.58 21.59 -10.01
CA TYR A 78 10.00 20.25 -10.08
C TYR A 78 9.65 19.79 -11.49
N GLU A 79 9.52 18.48 -11.65
CA GLU A 79 8.98 17.87 -12.85
C GLU A 79 8.16 16.62 -12.47
N LEU A 80 7.00 16.45 -13.10
CA LEU A 80 6.19 15.24 -12.98
C LEU A 80 6.37 14.41 -14.24
N VAL A 81 6.88 13.20 -14.10
CA VAL A 81 7.08 12.26 -15.20
C VAL A 81 6.11 11.11 -15.05
N PHE A 82 5.11 11.05 -15.93
CA PHE A 82 4.14 9.97 -15.92
C PHE A 82 4.73 8.73 -16.61
N GLY A 83 5.18 7.76 -15.82
CA GLY A 83 5.88 6.57 -16.30
C GLY A 83 6.39 5.66 -15.19
N LYS A 84 7.03 4.56 -15.61
CA LYS A 84 7.60 3.54 -14.72
C LYS A 84 9.11 3.42 -14.98
N ALA A 85 9.89 3.26 -13.91
CA ALA A 85 11.30 2.93 -14.02
C ALA A 85 11.49 1.54 -14.65
N GLU A 86 12.39 1.44 -15.62
CA GLU A 86 12.73 0.20 -16.33
C GLU A 86 14.12 -0.31 -16.00
N THR A 87 15.09 0.61 -15.85
CA THR A 87 16.47 0.25 -15.52
C THR A 87 17.09 1.35 -14.66
N LEU A 88 17.67 0.99 -13.52
CA LEU A 88 18.56 1.85 -12.75
C LEU A 88 20.02 1.46 -13.01
N SER A 89 20.87 2.45 -13.25
CA SER A 89 22.33 2.28 -13.38
C SER A 89 23.02 3.09 -12.30
N GLU A 90 23.45 2.40 -11.24
CA GLU A 90 24.08 2.96 -10.06
C GLU A 90 25.49 3.51 -10.33
N ASP A 91 26.21 2.93 -11.29
CA ASP A 91 27.54 3.37 -11.73
C ASP A 91 27.48 4.70 -12.49
N LYS A 92 26.39 4.92 -13.23
CA LYS A 92 26.15 6.12 -14.04
C LYS A 92 25.28 7.16 -13.34
N SER A 93 24.71 6.83 -12.19
CA SER A 93 23.67 7.63 -11.51
C SER A 93 22.54 8.05 -12.46
N THR A 94 21.98 7.07 -13.18
CA THR A 94 20.87 7.29 -14.11
C THR A 94 19.75 6.28 -13.91
N VAL A 95 18.52 6.69 -14.24
CA VAL A 95 17.37 5.79 -14.35
C VAL A 95 16.70 5.98 -15.70
N VAL A 96 16.37 4.88 -16.36
CA VAL A 96 15.55 4.84 -17.57
C VAL A 96 14.10 4.68 -17.15
N VAL A 97 13.24 5.54 -17.68
CA VAL A 97 11.80 5.56 -17.43
C VAL A 97 11.08 5.30 -18.75
N ALA A 98 10.21 4.28 -18.78
CA ALA A 98 9.18 4.16 -19.81
C ALA A 98 8.01 5.08 -19.42
N THR A 99 7.77 6.09 -20.23
CA THR A 99 6.67 7.04 -20.03
C THR A 99 5.35 6.45 -20.52
N ASN A 100 4.25 6.93 -19.96
CA ASN A 100 2.90 6.46 -20.29
C ASN A 100 2.51 6.70 -21.77
N ASP A 101 3.21 7.59 -22.47
CA ASP A 101 3.06 7.83 -23.91
C ASP A 101 3.82 6.83 -24.80
N GLY A 102 4.50 5.85 -24.19
CA GLY A 102 5.24 4.80 -24.89
C GLY A 102 6.68 5.17 -25.28
N THR A 103 7.19 6.32 -24.85
CA THR A 103 8.59 6.70 -25.06
C THR A 103 9.48 6.26 -23.88
N GLN A 104 10.79 6.32 -24.08
CA GLN A 104 11.78 6.09 -23.03
C GLN A 104 12.57 7.37 -22.76
N ARG A 105 12.87 7.60 -21.49
CA ARG A 105 13.66 8.74 -21.05
C ARG A 105 14.70 8.32 -20.03
N THR A 106 15.95 8.70 -20.28
CA THR A 106 17.03 8.59 -19.28
C THR A 106 17.09 9.85 -18.45
N ILE A 107 17.10 9.69 -17.13
CA ILE A 107 17.15 10.77 -16.15
C ILE A 107 18.40 10.57 -15.28
N ALA A 108 19.31 11.53 -15.31
CA ALA A 108 20.44 11.57 -14.39
C ALA A 108 19.99 12.11 -13.02
N TYR A 109 20.61 11.62 -11.95
CA TYR A 109 20.29 12.03 -10.58
C TYR A 109 21.56 12.25 -9.75
N ASP A 110 21.48 13.15 -8.78
CA ASP A 110 22.47 13.27 -7.71
C ASP A 110 22.06 12.39 -6.53
N ALA A 111 20.74 12.29 -6.27
CA ALA A 111 20.16 11.34 -5.35
C ALA A 111 18.84 10.76 -5.90
N ILE A 112 18.52 9.53 -5.51
CA ILE A 112 17.28 8.86 -5.92
C ILE A 112 16.58 8.20 -4.75
N VAL A 113 15.26 8.27 -4.71
CA VAL A 113 14.40 7.59 -3.73
C VAL A 113 13.62 6.50 -4.44
N ILE A 114 13.83 5.25 -4.03
CA ILE A 114 13.04 4.10 -4.44
C ILE A 114 11.86 3.97 -3.47
N ALA A 115 10.69 4.44 -3.90
CA ALA A 115 9.43 4.38 -3.15
C ALA A 115 8.31 3.73 -4.00
N THR A 116 8.67 2.73 -4.80
CA THR A 116 7.80 2.10 -5.80
C THR A 116 6.80 1.09 -5.21
N GLY A 117 6.92 0.79 -3.91
CA GLY A 117 6.01 -0.10 -3.18
C GLY A 117 5.97 -1.53 -3.72
N THR A 118 4.82 -2.17 -3.53
CA THR A 118 4.49 -3.50 -4.08
C THR A 118 3.18 -3.41 -4.87
N HIS A 119 2.88 -4.45 -5.64
CA HIS A 119 1.55 -4.67 -6.20
C HIS A 119 0.98 -6.00 -5.68
N ALA A 120 -0.34 -6.12 -5.67
CA ALA A 120 -0.99 -7.39 -5.36
C ALA A 120 -1.08 -8.28 -6.61
N LYS A 121 -0.98 -9.60 -6.41
CA LYS A 121 -1.23 -10.58 -7.47
C LYS A 121 -2.65 -10.51 -8.01
N GLU A 122 -2.86 -11.10 -9.18
CA GLU A 122 -4.17 -11.20 -9.85
C GLU A 122 -4.81 -9.83 -10.11
N ASN A 123 -4.00 -8.77 -10.21
CA ASN A 123 -4.44 -7.38 -10.40
C ASN A 123 -5.46 -6.91 -9.35
N MET A 124 -5.40 -7.45 -8.13
CA MET A 124 -6.28 -6.99 -7.07
C MET A 124 -5.95 -5.54 -6.67
N PRO A 125 -6.95 -4.64 -6.62
CA PRO A 125 -6.71 -3.20 -6.41
C PRO A 125 -6.50 -2.84 -4.92
N TRP A 126 -5.79 -3.68 -4.16
CA TRP A 126 -5.35 -3.35 -2.80
C TRP A 126 -4.25 -2.29 -2.78
N LYS A 127 -3.55 -2.18 -3.91
CA LYS A 127 -2.56 -1.16 -4.27
C LYS A 127 -2.81 -0.76 -5.72
N GLU A 128 -2.00 0.14 -6.25
CA GLU A 128 -2.08 0.57 -7.64
C GLU A 128 -1.89 -0.62 -8.60
N VAL A 129 -2.71 -0.67 -9.64
CA VAL A 129 -2.63 -1.62 -10.76
C VAL A 129 -2.24 -0.81 -11.99
N GLY A 130 -0.94 -0.78 -12.31
CA GLY A 130 -0.43 0.02 -13.43
C GLY A 130 -0.72 1.52 -13.26
N THR A 131 -1.39 2.10 -14.24
CA THR A 131 -1.84 3.49 -14.29
C THR A 131 -3.08 3.75 -13.41
N THR A 132 -3.42 5.03 -13.22
CA THR A 132 -4.65 5.42 -12.52
C THR A 132 -5.90 4.80 -13.16
N GLU A 133 -5.99 4.81 -14.49
CA GLU A 133 -7.15 4.30 -15.22
C GLU A 133 -7.24 2.77 -15.17
N GLU A 134 -6.10 2.07 -15.17
CA GLU A 134 -6.06 0.62 -14.95
C GLU A 134 -6.49 0.25 -13.53
N THR A 135 -6.10 1.04 -12.52
CA THR A 135 -6.54 0.84 -11.14
C THR A 135 -8.05 1.05 -10.98
N LYS A 136 -8.61 2.11 -11.58
CA LYS A 136 -10.07 2.35 -11.60
C LYS A 136 -10.82 1.23 -12.32
N ARG A 137 -10.27 0.74 -13.44
CA ARG A 137 -10.84 -0.40 -14.17
C ARG A 137 -10.88 -1.65 -13.30
N ALA A 138 -9.77 -2.00 -12.63
CA ALA A 138 -9.71 -3.14 -11.72
C ALA A 138 -10.70 -3.01 -10.55
N LEU A 139 -10.86 -1.80 -9.99
CA LEU A 139 -11.90 -1.51 -8.99
C LEU A 139 -13.32 -1.72 -9.54
N GLY A 140 -13.60 -1.23 -10.75
CA GLY A 140 -14.89 -1.44 -11.42
C GLY A 140 -15.20 -2.91 -11.66
N GLU A 141 -14.20 -3.68 -12.12
CA GLU A 141 -14.32 -5.12 -12.39
C GLU A 141 -14.63 -5.90 -11.11
N ILE A 142 -13.89 -5.67 -10.02
CA ILE A 142 -14.16 -6.38 -8.76
C ILE A 142 -15.49 -5.96 -8.13
N ARG A 143 -15.88 -4.69 -8.22
CA ARG A 143 -17.21 -4.23 -7.78
C ARG A 143 -18.31 -4.99 -8.54
N GLN A 144 -18.20 -5.09 -9.87
CA GLN A 144 -19.17 -5.81 -10.68
C GLN A 144 -19.21 -7.30 -10.32
N GLN A 145 -18.05 -7.95 -10.18
CA GLN A 145 -17.97 -9.36 -9.75
C GLN A 145 -18.65 -9.56 -8.39
N LEU A 146 -18.43 -8.67 -7.43
CA LEU A 146 -19.08 -8.75 -6.11
C LEU A 146 -20.57 -8.44 -6.17
N ALA A 147 -21.03 -7.57 -7.08
CA ALA A 147 -22.45 -7.27 -7.27
C ALA A 147 -23.22 -8.49 -7.80
N ASP A 148 -22.65 -9.21 -8.77
CA ASP A 148 -23.29 -10.34 -9.44
C ASP A 148 -23.17 -11.67 -8.67
N ALA A 149 -22.13 -11.81 -7.85
CA ALA A 149 -21.85 -13.05 -7.11
C ALA A 149 -22.96 -13.39 -6.11
N LYS A 150 -23.29 -14.68 -5.98
CA LYS A 150 -24.09 -15.22 -4.88
C LYS A 150 -23.20 -15.83 -3.79
N THR A 151 -22.08 -16.42 -4.22
CA THR A 151 -21.03 -16.94 -3.33
C THR A 151 -19.74 -16.15 -3.52
N ILE A 152 -19.15 -15.69 -2.42
CA ILE A 152 -17.93 -14.88 -2.38
C ILE A 152 -16.94 -15.54 -1.43
N VAL A 153 -15.71 -15.74 -1.87
CA VAL A 153 -14.61 -16.23 -1.01
C VAL A 153 -13.55 -15.15 -0.89
N VAL A 154 -13.29 -14.69 0.33
CA VAL A 154 -12.14 -13.84 0.67
C VAL A 154 -11.04 -14.72 1.26
N ALA A 155 -9.82 -14.66 0.71
CA ALA A 155 -8.71 -15.50 1.14
C ALA A 155 -7.51 -14.69 1.63
N GLY A 156 -7.15 -14.87 2.90
CA GLY A 156 -6.01 -14.21 3.54
C GLY A 156 -6.37 -13.66 4.92
N GLY A 157 -5.82 -14.26 5.99
CA GLY A 157 -6.15 -13.90 7.37
C GLY A 157 -5.51 -12.60 7.89
N GLY A 158 -4.98 -11.75 7.03
CA GLY A 158 -4.30 -10.49 7.42
C GLY A 158 -5.29 -9.36 7.72
N ILE A 159 -4.75 -8.14 7.88
CA ILE A 159 -5.56 -6.92 8.08
C ILE A 159 -6.49 -6.72 6.88
N THR A 160 -5.94 -6.64 5.65
CA THR A 160 -6.72 -6.43 4.42
C THR A 160 -7.86 -7.42 4.27
N GLY A 161 -7.59 -8.73 4.44
CA GLY A 161 -8.63 -9.76 4.32
C GLY A 161 -9.69 -9.69 5.41
N SER A 162 -9.30 -9.39 6.66
CA SER A 162 -10.24 -9.22 7.76
C SER A 162 -11.14 -8.00 7.57
N GLU A 163 -10.60 -6.87 7.11
CA GLU A 163 -11.40 -5.67 6.82
C GLU A 163 -12.30 -5.89 5.61
N THR A 164 -11.76 -6.44 4.52
CA THR A 164 -12.51 -6.74 3.28
C THR A 164 -13.69 -7.65 3.53
N VAL A 165 -13.47 -8.78 4.20
CA VAL A 165 -14.57 -9.72 4.48
C VAL A 165 -15.58 -9.13 5.47
N GLY A 166 -15.14 -8.22 6.34
CA GLY A 166 -16.02 -7.43 7.20
C GLY A 166 -16.93 -6.49 6.41
N GLU A 167 -16.39 -5.74 5.45
CA GLU A 167 -17.18 -4.83 4.60
C GLU A 167 -18.15 -5.58 3.69
N ILE A 168 -17.72 -6.69 3.07
CA ILE A 168 -18.57 -7.55 2.24
C ILE A 168 -19.67 -8.21 3.10
N GLY A 169 -19.30 -8.78 4.24
CA GLY A 169 -20.23 -9.43 5.16
C GLY A 169 -21.25 -8.44 5.72
N PHE A 170 -20.86 -7.20 5.99
CA PHE A 170 -21.75 -6.16 6.46
C PHE A 170 -22.76 -5.74 5.38
N GLU A 171 -22.30 -5.52 4.15
CA GLU A 171 -23.14 -5.09 3.02
C GLU A 171 -24.21 -6.13 2.68
N TYR A 172 -23.81 -7.39 2.60
CA TYR A 172 -24.70 -8.45 2.15
C TYR A 172 -25.40 -9.20 3.26
N ASN A 173 -24.82 -9.28 4.46
CA ASN A 173 -25.37 -9.86 5.70
C ASN A 173 -26.52 -10.87 5.51
N GLY A 174 -26.18 -12.10 5.10
CA GLY A 174 -27.15 -13.19 4.91
C GLY A 174 -27.88 -13.21 3.55
N LYS A 175 -27.71 -12.18 2.71
CA LYS A 175 -28.22 -12.17 1.30
C LYS A 175 -27.32 -12.93 0.34
N LYS A 176 -26.05 -13.14 0.70
CA LYS A 176 -25.02 -13.83 -0.08
C LYS A 176 -24.21 -14.76 0.83
N ASP A 177 -23.65 -15.81 0.24
CA ASP A 177 -22.75 -16.73 0.93
C ASP A 177 -21.33 -16.16 0.93
N VAL A 178 -20.88 -15.65 2.08
CA VAL A 178 -19.55 -15.05 2.24
C VAL A 178 -18.66 -15.97 3.07
N TYR A 179 -17.56 -16.42 2.47
CA TYR A 179 -16.57 -17.28 3.10
C TYR A 179 -15.26 -16.52 3.37
N PHE A 180 -14.68 -16.76 4.54
CA PHE A 180 -13.37 -16.25 4.93
C PHE A 180 -12.38 -17.40 5.12
N VAL A 181 -11.41 -17.51 4.23
CA VAL A 181 -10.36 -18.55 4.28
C VAL A 181 -9.07 -17.95 4.84
N PHE A 182 -8.49 -18.58 5.86
CA PHE A 182 -7.22 -18.15 6.45
C PHE A 182 -6.39 -19.30 7.01
N ASN A 183 -5.07 -19.16 6.90
CA ASN A 183 -4.11 -20.19 7.29
C ASN A 183 -3.64 -20.06 8.74
N ASP A 184 -4.58 -20.01 9.66
CA ASP A 184 -4.30 -20.09 11.10
C ASP A 184 -5.55 -20.46 11.88
N ASP A 185 -5.43 -20.66 13.20
CA ASP A 185 -6.57 -20.93 14.08
C ASP A 185 -7.49 -19.71 14.22
N LEU A 186 -6.92 -18.51 14.12
CA LEU A 186 -7.63 -17.23 14.18
C LEU A 186 -7.09 -16.26 13.12
N PRO A 187 -7.93 -15.34 12.58
CA PRO A 187 -7.42 -14.26 11.74
C PRO A 187 -6.56 -13.29 12.53
N LEU A 188 -5.90 -12.36 11.83
CA LEU A 188 -4.93 -11.39 12.35
C LEU A 188 -3.79 -12.12 13.06
N GLY A 189 -2.80 -12.61 12.31
CA GLY A 189 -1.65 -13.33 12.89
C GLY A 189 -0.83 -12.49 13.89
N LYS A 190 0.30 -13.03 14.36
CA LYS A 190 1.23 -12.23 15.18
C LYS A 190 1.59 -10.92 14.45
N PRO A 191 1.73 -9.78 15.16
CA PRO A 191 1.81 -9.64 16.62
C PRO A 191 0.47 -9.35 17.34
N PHE A 192 -0.67 -9.58 16.70
CA PHE A 192 -1.97 -9.38 17.35
C PHE A 192 -2.22 -10.39 18.48
N THR A 193 -2.72 -9.90 19.61
CA THR A 193 -3.08 -10.72 20.78
C THR A 193 -4.34 -11.54 20.51
N ASP A 194 -4.44 -12.71 21.12
CA ASP A 194 -5.61 -13.59 20.97
C ASP A 194 -6.94 -12.91 21.31
N SER A 195 -6.95 -11.97 22.26
CA SER A 195 -8.15 -11.18 22.60
C SER A 195 -8.65 -10.37 21.39
N VAL A 196 -7.74 -9.72 20.66
CA VAL A 196 -8.05 -8.95 19.44
C VAL A 196 -8.49 -9.88 18.33
N ARG A 197 -7.76 -10.98 18.12
CA ARG A 197 -8.03 -12.00 17.08
C ARG A 197 -9.39 -12.68 17.24
N LYS A 198 -9.71 -13.13 18.45
CA LYS A 198 -11.02 -13.71 18.81
C LYS A 198 -12.14 -12.68 18.65
N SER A 199 -11.89 -11.42 19.01
CA SER A 199 -12.86 -10.36 18.79
C SER A 199 -13.17 -10.17 17.31
N ALA A 200 -12.16 -10.20 16.44
CA ALA A 200 -12.38 -10.06 15.00
C ALA A 200 -13.27 -11.20 14.48
N LEU A 201 -12.91 -12.44 14.80
CA LEU A 201 -13.67 -13.62 14.40
C LEU A 201 -15.13 -13.58 14.90
N ASN A 202 -15.35 -13.16 16.15
CA ASN A 202 -16.69 -13.07 16.73
C ASN A 202 -17.56 -12.02 16.04
N GLU A 203 -17.01 -10.83 15.70
CA GLU A 203 -17.77 -9.82 14.97
C GLU A 203 -18.11 -10.29 13.54
N LEU A 204 -17.17 -10.95 12.84
CA LEU A 204 -17.42 -11.51 11.51
C LEU A 204 -18.54 -12.57 11.52
N ARG A 205 -18.59 -13.42 12.54
CA ARG A 205 -19.65 -14.42 12.70
C ARG A 205 -21.04 -13.80 12.91
N LYS A 206 -21.12 -12.66 13.61
CA LYS A 206 -22.39 -11.95 13.84
C LYS A 206 -23.00 -11.39 12.55
N ILE A 207 -22.20 -11.19 11.51
CA ILE A 207 -22.63 -10.72 10.18
C ILE A 207 -22.65 -11.87 9.15
N ASN A 208 -22.88 -13.10 9.61
CA ASN A 208 -23.06 -14.31 8.80
C ASN A 208 -21.87 -14.71 7.90
N VAL A 209 -20.64 -14.25 8.21
CA VAL A 209 -19.44 -14.72 7.52
C VAL A 209 -19.09 -16.14 7.96
N LYS A 210 -18.96 -17.05 6.99
CA LYS A 210 -18.56 -18.44 7.18
C LYS A 210 -17.04 -18.56 7.16
N THR A 211 -16.43 -19.06 8.23
CA THR A 211 -14.96 -19.13 8.32
C THR A 211 -14.41 -20.52 8.01
N ILE A 212 -13.33 -20.57 7.25
CA ILE A 212 -12.55 -21.78 6.95
C ILE A 212 -11.13 -21.55 7.49
N PRO A 213 -10.88 -21.84 8.78
CA PRO A 213 -9.57 -21.66 9.41
C PRO A 213 -8.58 -22.73 8.94
N ASN A 214 -7.30 -22.58 9.32
CA ASN A 214 -6.22 -23.55 9.09
C ASN A 214 -6.07 -24.01 7.63
N THR A 215 -6.44 -23.15 6.69
CA THR A 215 -6.58 -23.52 5.27
C THR A 215 -5.99 -22.44 4.37
N LYS A 216 -5.38 -22.87 3.25
CA LYS A 216 -4.92 -22.00 2.17
C LYS A 216 -5.67 -22.32 0.89
N VAL A 217 -5.90 -21.30 0.06
CA VAL A 217 -6.21 -21.51 -1.36
C VAL A 217 -4.88 -21.76 -2.08
N THR A 218 -4.74 -22.91 -2.74
CA THR A 218 -3.49 -23.33 -3.41
C THR A 218 -3.60 -23.34 -4.92
N SER A 219 -4.81 -23.44 -5.47
CA SER A 219 -5.08 -23.24 -6.89
C SER A 219 -6.49 -22.74 -7.13
N VAL A 220 -6.68 -22.08 -8.27
CA VAL A 220 -7.97 -21.58 -8.75
C VAL A 220 -8.11 -21.99 -10.21
N SER A 221 -9.21 -22.64 -10.55
CA SER A 221 -9.62 -22.86 -11.94
C SER A 221 -10.91 -22.12 -12.23
N THR A 222 -11.11 -21.70 -13.47
CA THR A 222 -12.34 -21.05 -13.92
C THR A 222 -13.05 -22.00 -14.88
N GLY A 223 -14.27 -22.39 -14.51
CA GLY A 223 -15.13 -23.25 -15.31
C GLY A 223 -16.02 -22.47 -16.28
N ALA A 224 -16.92 -23.18 -16.96
CA ALA A 224 -17.91 -22.58 -17.83
C ALA A 224 -18.80 -21.57 -17.06
N GLY A 225 -19.12 -20.44 -17.70
CA GLY A 225 -19.94 -19.39 -17.08
C GLY A 225 -19.21 -18.53 -16.03
N GLY A 226 -17.87 -18.62 -15.92
CA GLY A 226 -17.07 -17.77 -15.04
C GLY A 226 -16.99 -18.22 -13.58
N ARG A 227 -17.67 -19.33 -13.23
CA ARG A 227 -17.64 -19.92 -11.88
C ARG A 227 -16.23 -20.43 -11.56
N LYS A 228 -15.76 -20.17 -10.34
CA LYS A 228 -14.40 -20.53 -9.91
C LYS A 228 -14.44 -21.75 -8.99
N THR A 229 -13.49 -22.66 -9.19
CA THR A 229 -13.25 -23.78 -8.27
C THR A 229 -11.92 -23.56 -7.58
N LEU A 230 -11.98 -23.39 -6.25
CA LEU A 230 -10.82 -23.17 -5.39
C LEU A 230 -10.36 -24.51 -4.83
N THR A 231 -9.08 -24.83 -4.96
CA THR A 231 -8.46 -25.92 -4.21
C THR A 231 -8.00 -25.39 -2.86
N LEU A 232 -8.54 -25.98 -1.81
CA LEU A 232 -8.27 -25.65 -0.42
C LEU A 232 -7.37 -26.73 0.19
N THR A 233 -6.21 -26.34 0.71
CA THR A 233 -5.28 -27.24 1.40
C THR A 233 -5.20 -26.86 2.87
N ASP A 234 -5.50 -27.81 3.76
CA ASP A 234 -5.37 -27.59 5.20
C ASP A 234 -3.93 -27.82 5.71
N LYS A 235 -3.69 -27.53 7.00
CA LYS A 235 -2.37 -27.72 7.64
C LYS A 235 -1.87 -29.18 7.62
N SER A 236 -2.74 -30.18 7.43
CA SER A 236 -2.36 -31.60 7.31
C SER A 236 -1.97 -32.00 5.88
N GLY A 237 -2.15 -31.10 4.91
CA GLY A 237 -1.94 -31.36 3.50
C GLY A 237 -3.16 -31.95 2.78
N LYS A 238 -4.27 -32.16 3.49
CA LYS A 238 -5.52 -32.64 2.88
C LYS A 238 -6.09 -31.54 1.98
N THR A 239 -6.50 -31.94 0.77
CA THR A 239 -7.13 -31.06 -0.22
C THR A 239 -8.64 -31.26 -0.28
N THR A 240 -9.36 -30.16 -0.45
CA THR A 240 -10.80 -30.12 -0.74
C THR A 240 -11.06 -29.03 -1.78
N THR A 241 -12.25 -28.99 -2.36
CA THR A 241 -12.64 -27.94 -3.32
C THR A 241 -13.80 -27.12 -2.79
N LEU A 242 -13.82 -25.84 -3.17
CA LEU A 242 -14.94 -24.92 -2.92
C LEU A 242 -15.25 -24.14 -4.19
N GLU A 243 -16.51 -24.23 -4.64
CA GLU A 243 -16.99 -23.40 -5.75
C GLU A 243 -17.44 -22.02 -5.27
N THR A 244 -17.15 -21.00 -6.06
CA THR A 244 -17.53 -19.61 -5.77
C THR A 244 -17.77 -18.83 -7.05
N ASP A 245 -18.60 -17.79 -6.98
CA ASP A 245 -18.81 -16.88 -8.10
C ASP A 245 -17.73 -15.78 -8.11
N ALA A 246 -17.32 -15.30 -6.92
CA ALA A 246 -16.23 -14.35 -6.76
C ALA A 246 -15.14 -14.89 -5.81
N TYR A 247 -13.89 -14.63 -6.19
CA TYR A 247 -12.70 -14.94 -5.39
C TYR A 247 -11.91 -13.66 -5.17
N VAL A 248 -11.60 -13.36 -3.91
CA VAL A 248 -10.99 -12.10 -3.46
C VAL A 248 -9.73 -12.45 -2.67
N PRO A 249 -8.58 -12.65 -3.36
CA PRO A 249 -7.32 -12.91 -2.68
C PRO A 249 -6.79 -11.65 -2.02
N THR A 250 -6.35 -11.74 -0.77
CA THR A 250 -5.70 -10.64 -0.03
C THR A 250 -4.30 -11.05 0.44
N VAL A 251 -3.59 -11.80 -0.41
CA VAL A 251 -2.26 -12.35 -0.13
C VAL A 251 -1.35 -12.15 -1.35
N GLY A 252 -0.04 -12.19 -1.11
CA GLY A 252 0.94 -12.25 -2.19
C GLY A 252 1.27 -10.90 -2.81
N ASP A 253 1.67 -9.93 -1.97
CA ASP A 253 2.34 -8.73 -2.45
C ASP A 253 3.66 -9.08 -3.17
N VAL A 254 3.94 -8.35 -4.26
CA VAL A 254 5.15 -8.48 -5.07
C VAL A 254 5.85 -7.12 -5.16
N PRO A 255 7.12 -7.00 -4.74
CA PRO A 255 7.84 -5.73 -4.78
C PRO A 255 8.05 -5.22 -6.20
N ASN A 256 7.86 -3.91 -6.41
CA ASN A 256 8.02 -3.25 -7.69
C ASN A 256 9.50 -2.91 -7.92
N THR A 257 10.33 -3.93 -8.13
CA THR A 257 11.81 -3.83 -8.14
C THR A 257 12.46 -4.35 -9.41
N SER A 258 11.69 -4.72 -10.43
CA SER A 258 12.20 -5.32 -11.67
C SER A 258 13.23 -4.48 -12.43
N PHE A 259 13.33 -3.19 -12.11
CA PHE A 259 14.26 -2.24 -12.73
C PHE A 259 15.61 -2.16 -12.01
N LEU A 260 15.77 -2.83 -10.88
CA LEU A 260 16.96 -2.77 -10.04
C LEU A 260 17.90 -3.95 -10.35
N PRO A 261 19.23 -3.75 -10.18
CA PRO A 261 20.18 -4.84 -10.19
C PRO A 261 19.85 -5.89 -9.12
N ALA A 262 20.00 -7.17 -9.45
CA ALA A 262 19.73 -8.27 -8.51
C ALA A 262 20.59 -8.21 -7.24
N SER A 263 21.79 -7.60 -7.30
CA SER A 263 22.67 -7.38 -6.15
C SER A 263 22.05 -6.48 -5.07
N MET A 264 21.07 -5.64 -5.43
CA MET A 264 20.37 -4.76 -4.49
C MET A 264 19.20 -5.46 -3.79
N LEU A 265 18.83 -6.67 -4.20
CA LEU A 265 17.61 -7.34 -3.76
C LEU A 265 17.89 -8.51 -2.81
N ASP A 266 16.94 -8.80 -1.93
CA ASP A 266 16.90 -10.05 -1.18
C ASP A 266 16.33 -11.20 -2.04
N ALA A 267 16.35 -12.43 -1.52
CA ALA A 267 15.84 -13.61 -2.22
C ALA A 267 14.33 -13.56 -2.53
N ARG A 268 13.59 -12.63 -1.92
CA ARG A 268 12.16 -12.40 -2.17
C ARG A 268 11.90 -11.23 -3.13
N GLY A 269 12.96 -10.58 -3.61
CA GLY A 269 12.91 -9.45 -4.54
C GLY A 269 12.75 -8.09 -3.88
N TYR A 270 12.76 -7.99 -2.54
CA TYR A 270 12.70 -6.70 -1.84
C TYR A 270 14.06 -6.03 -1.83
N VAL A 271 14.11 -4.70 -1.86
CA VAL A 271 15.38 -3.97 -1.83
C VAL A 271 16.03 -4.10 -0.45
N ASN A 272 17.32 -4.43 -0.43
CA ASN A 272 18.12 -4.43 0.78
C ASN A 272 18.22 -3.01 1.35
N GLN A 273 17.87 -2.86 2.62
CA GLN A 273 17.87 -1.58 3.34
C GLN A 273 18.81 -1.63 4.54
N ASN A 274 19.68 -0.63 4.66
CA ASN A 274 20.41 -0.39 5.91
C ASN A 274 19.59 0.49 6.88
N ALA A 275 20.11 0.67 8.10
CA ALA A 275 19.47 1.49 9.13
C ALA A 275 19.41 2.99 8.79
N SER A 276 19.95 3.42 7.66
CA SER A 276 19.82 4.80 7.17
C SER A 276 18.84 4.90 6.00
N LEU A 277 18.05 3.85 5.76
CA LEU A 277 17.10 3.72 4.66
C LEU A 277 17.76 3.91 3.29
N ARG A 278 18.94 3.32 3.12
CA ARG A 278 19.70 3.32 1.87
C ARG A 278 19.99 1.91 1.41
N VAL A 279 20.24 1.77 0.11
CA VAL A 279 20.85 0.54 -0.42
C VAL A 279 22.28 0.43 0.15
N PRO A 280 22.67 -0.71 0.76
CA PRO A 280 24.03 -0.92 1.24
C PRO A 280 25.07 -0.64 0.15
N GLY A 281 26.10 0.15 0.47
CA GLY A 281 27.14 0.54 -0.48
C GLY A 281 26.83 1.79 -1.33
N HIS A 282 25.63 2.37 -1.21
CA HIS A 282 25.23 3.55 -1.98
C HIS A 282 24.73 4.70 -1.09
N ASP A 283 25.50 5.78 -1.05
CA ASP A 283 25.19 6.98 -0.25
C ASP A 283 24.21 7.95 -0.92
N ASN A 284 23.70 7.63 -2.11
CA ASN A 284 22.77 8.47 -2.86
C ASN A 284 21.48 7.75 -3.28
N ILE A 285 21.32 6.47 -2.92
CA ILE A 285 20.12 5.68 -3.22
C ILE A 285 19.36 5.40 -1.92
N PHE A 286 18.22 6.05 -1.75
CA PHE A 286 17.32 5.86 -0.62
C PHE A 286 16.21 4.86 -0.97
N VAL A 287 15.70 4.16 0.02
CA VAL A 287 14.65 3.15 -0.11
C VAL A 287 13.62 3.42 0.98
N VAL A 288 12.34 3.54 0.61
CA VAL A 288 11.29 3.94 1.57
C VAL A 288 10.00 3.17 1.30
N GLY A 289 9.40 2.64 2.36
CA GLY A 289 8.12 1.93 2.34
C GLY A 289 8.25 0.47 1.92
N ASP A 290 7.14 -0.10 1.47
CA ASP A 290 6.95 -1.54 1.25
C ASP A 290 7.90 -2.20 0.24
N VAL A 291 8.66 -1.42 -0.52
CA VAL A 291 9.58 -1.92 -1.56
C VAL A 291 10.84 -2.56 -0.98
N GLY A 292 11.25 -2.16 0.23
CA GLY A 292 12.46 -2.69 0.84
C GLY A 292 12.19 -3.64 2.00
N ASN A 293 13.27 -4.19 2.58
CA ASN A 293 13.18 -5.34 3.48
C ASN A 293 13.46 -5.09 4.98
N LEU A 294 13.54 -3.83 5.43
CA LEU A 294 13.86 -3.53 6.84
C LEU A 294 12.71 -3.85 7.79
N GLU A 295 11.48 -3.56 7.38
CA GLU A 295 10.26 -3.75 8.16
C GLU A 295 9.11 -4.21 7.26
N ASP A 296 8.05 -4.73 7.87
CA ASP A 296 6.83 -5.13 7.17
C ASP A 296 6.14 -3.93 6.48
N GLY A 297 5.47 -4.22 5.35
CA GLY A 297 4.73 -3.23 4.57
C GLY A 297 3.43 -2.79 5.25
N TYR A 298 3.49 -1.68 5.99
CA TYR A 298 2.33 -1.02 6.60
C TYR A 298 2.39 0.48 6.38
N GLY A 299 1.24 1.11 6.09
CA GLY A 299 1.19 2.56 5.83
C GLY A 299 1.78 3.43 6.95
N ARG A 300 1.64 3.02 8.22
CA ARG A 300 2.27 3.70 9.36
C ARG A 300 3.80 3.60 9.35
N ILE A 301 4.33 2.44 8.98
CA ILE A 301 5.79 2.22 8.90
C ILE A 301 6.36 3.02 7.72
N ALA A 302 5.71 2.98 6.56
CA ALA A 302 6.09 3.82 5.42
C ALA A 302 6.12 5.32 5.79
N ASP A 303 5.18 5.78 6.62
CA ASP A 303 5.14 7.15 7.13
C ASP A 303 6.29 7.49 8.08
N LEU A 304 6.64 6.59 9.01
CA LEU A 304 7.80 6.76 9.90
C LEU A 304 9.11 6.79 9.13
N GLN A 305 9.26 5.90 8.16
CA GLN A 305 10.39 5.88 7.24
C GLN A 305 10.45 7.17 6.41
N THR A 306 9.31 7.69 5.96
CA THR A 306 9.23 8.97 5.24
C THR A 306 9.69 10.15 6.10
N GLN A 307 9.24 10.23 7.35
CA GLN A 307 9.67 11.27 8.31
C GLN A 307 11.18 11.24 8.57
N TYR A 308 11.79 10.05 8.54
CA TYR A 308 13.23 9.90 8.61
C TYR A 308 13.92 10.33 7.30
N ALA A 309 13.45 9.78 6.18
CA ALA A 309 14.06 9.92 4.86
C ALA A 309 14.19 11.39 4.45
N VAL A 310 13.18 12.22 4.70
CA VAL A 310 13.26 13.65 4.35
C VAL A 310 14.40 14.38 5.06
N LYS A 311 14.70 14.03 6.31
CA LYS A 311 15.85 14.60 7.06
C LYS A 311 17.17 14.11 6.50
N ALA A 312 17.25 12.82 6.16
CA ALA A 312 18.45 12.21 5.59
C ALA A 312 18.74 12.73 4.18
N ILE A 313 17.71 12.91 3.35
CA ILE A 313 17.80 13.51 2.01
C ILE A 313 18.26 14.96 2.11
N GLN A 314 17.66 15.76 3.00
CA GLN A 314 18.10 17.13 3.20
C GLN A 314 19.57 17.20 3.63
N ALA A 315 19.98 16.40 4.63
CA ALA A 315 21.36 16.37 5.08
C ALA A 315 22.34 15.99 3.95
N HIS A 316 21.96 15.02 3.12
CA HIS A 316 22.75 14.61 1.96
C HIS A 316 22.89 15.75 0.92
N LEU A 317 21.79 16.43 0.58
CA LEU A 317 21.79 17.47 -0.45
C LEU A 317 22.42 18.80 0.03
N THR A 318 22.40 19.10 1.32
CA THR A 318 23.01 20.31 1.89
C THR A 318 24.43 20.09 2.41
N GLY A 319 24.91 18.84 2.44
CA GLY A 319 26.18 18.48 3.11
C GLY A 319 26.14 18.64 4.63
N ALA A 320 24.95 18.70 5.24
CA ALA A 320 24.82 18.78 6.69
C ALA A 320 25.09 17.40 7.34
N PRO A 321 25.39 17.35 8.65
CA PRO A 321 25.59 16.09 9.34
C PRO A 321 24.40 15.13 9.16
N LYS A 322 24.72 13.88 8.87
CA LYS A 322 23.72 12.81 8.75
C LYS A 322 22.93 12.67 10.06
N PRO A 323 21.60 12.48 10.02
CA PRO A 323 20.84 12.16 11.22
C PRO A 323 21.32 10.84 11.84
N ALA A 324 20.98 10.60 13.10
CA ALA A 324 21.12 9.28 13.71
C ALA A 324 20.43 8.21 12.85
N ASP A 325 20.78 6.93 13.01
CA ASP A 325 20.13 5.88 12.22
C ASP A 325 18.64 5.74 12.55
N TYR A 326 17.88 5.33 11.54
CA TYR A 326 16.48 4.94 11.69
C TYR A 326 16.37 3.71 12.59
N ALA A 327 15.53 3.84 13.61
CA ALA A 327 15.17 2.73 14.47
C ALA A 327 13.81 2.19 14.04
N ALA A 328 13.79 0.91 13.63
CA ALA A 328 12.56 0.18 13.37
C ALA A 328 11.62 0.26 14.59
N ASP A 329 10.33 0.43 14.35
CA ASP A 329 9.35 0.63 15.42
C ASP A 329 8.71 -0.70 15.84
N PRO A 330 9.05 -1.26 17.00
CA PRO A 330 8.50 -2.53 17.45
C PRO A 330 7.03 -2.41 17.91
N LYS A 331 6.46 -1.19 17.95
CA LYS A 331 5.13 -0.96 18.50
C LYS A 331 4.03 -1.47 17.58
N VAL A 332 3.16 -2.29 18.15
CA VAL A 332 1.90 -2.68 17.50
C VAL A 332 0.87 -1.59 17.70
N LEU A 333 0.48 -0.90 16.63
CA LEU A 333 -0.65 0.02 16.62
C LEU A 333 -1.46 -0.17 15.35
N ALA A 334 -2.65 -0.77 15.47
CA ALA A 334 -3.55 -0.96 14.33
C ALA A 334 -5.02 -1.02 14.77
N GLY A 335 -5.88 -0.38 13.97
CA GLY A 335 -7.32 -0.54 14.03
C GLY A 335 -7.81 -1.30 12.79
N ILE A 336 -8.65 -2.31 13.00
CA ILE A 336 -9.19 -3.21 11.99
C ILE A 336 -10.70 -3.02 11.96
N THR A 337 -11.24 -2.46 10.87
CA THR A 337 -12.68 -2.34 10.64
C THR A 337 -13.28 -3.70 10.30
N LEU A 338 -14.50 -3.96 10.76
CA LEU A 338 -15.21 -5.22 10.54
C LEU A 338 -16.63 -4.86 10.10
N GLY A 339 -16.70 -4.32 8.89
CA GLY A 339 -17.86 -3.58 8.39
C GLY A 339 -17.86 -2.12 8.84
N ARG A 340 -18.99 -1.43 8.59
CA ARG A 340 -19.10 0.02 8.81
C ARG A 340 -19.28 0.46 10.26
N SER A 341 -19.66 -0.44 11.17
CA SER A 341 -20.08 -0.10 12.54
C SER A 341 -19.27 -0.77 13.66
N ARG A 342 -18.42 -1.74 13.32
CA ARG A 342 -17.63 -2.50 14.30
C ARG A 342 -16.16 -2.50 13.90
N ALA A 343 -15.31 -2.59 14.92
CA ALA A 343 -13.87 -2.69 14.75
C ALA A 343 -13.25 -3.42 15.95
N THR A 344 -12.03 -3.93 15.76
CA THR A 344 -11.12 -4.36 16.82
C THR A 344 -9.73 -3.79 16.53
N GLY A 345 -8.86 -3.75 17.52
CA GLY A 345 -7.52 -3.22 17.29
C GLY A 345 -6.63 -3.38 18.50
N GLN A 346 -5.37 -3.01 18.32
CA GLN A 346 -4.33 -3.19 19.31
C GLN A 346 -3.45 -1.95 19.41
N MET A 347 -3.07 -1.60 20.63
CA MET A 347 -2.00 -0.66 20.95
C MET A 347 -1.08 -1.30 21.99
N GLY A 348 0.12 -1.70 21.58
CA GLY A 348 1.00 -2.54 22.39
C GLY A 348 0.31 -3.87 22.72
N THR A 349 0.04 -4.10 24.00
CA THR A 349 -0.71 -5.26 24.51
C THR A 349 -2.20 -4.98 24.75
N TRP A 350 -2.62 -3.72 24.59
CA TRP A 350 -3.98 -3.28 24.92
C TRP A 350 -4.91 -3.45 23.73
N LYS A 351 -6.10 -4.00 23.98
CA LYS A 351 -7.18 -4.03 22.99
C LYS A 351 -7.86 -2.66 22.94
N LEU A 352 -7.96 -2.09 21.75
CA LEU A 352 -8.60 -0.79 21.53
C LEU A 352 -10.14 -0.92 21.50
N PRO A 353 -10.89 0.03 22.09
CA PRO A 353 -12.34 0.05 22.00
C PRO A 353 -12.83 0.23 20.56
N SER A 354 -13.84 -0.57 20.17
CA SER A 354 -14.48 -0.52 18.84
C SER A 354 -14.95 0.89 18.45
N LEU A 355 -15.60 1.60 19.39
CA LEU A 355 -16.09 2.97 19.18
C LEU A 355 -14.95 3.97 18.89
N ALA A 356 -13.80 3.81 19.55
CA ALA A 356 -12.65 4.69 19.31
C ALA A 356 -12.08 4.47 17.90
N ILE A 357 -11.92 3.21 17.48
CA ILE A 357 -11.45 2.90 16.13
C ILE A 357 -12.47 3.37 15.09
N TRP A 358 -13.76 3.19 15.35
CA TRP A 358 -14.80 3.70 14.47
C TRP A 358 -14.71 5.22 14.30
N LEU A 359 -14.55 5.96 15.40
CA LEU A 359 -14.45 7.43 15.40
C LEU A 359 -13.24 7.93 14.60
N PHE A 360 -12.06 7.32 14.78
CA PHE A 360 -10.80 7.81 14.19
C PHE A 360 -10.43 7.17 12.84
N LYS A 361 -10.90 5.96 12.55
CA LYS A 361 -10.63 5.24 11.28
C LYS A 361 -11.92 4.81 10.60
N GLY A 362 -12.82 4.13 11.30
CA GLY A 362 -13.96 3.43 10.67
C GLY A 362 -14.96 4.33 9.92
N ARG A 363 -15.03 5.63 10.20
CA ARG A 363 -15.90 6.55 9.45
C ARG A 363 -15.39 6.82 8.03
N TYR A 364 -14.11 7.13 7.90
CA TYR A 364 -13.54 7.67 6.66
C TYR A 364 -12.37 6.86 6.11
N MET A 365 -11.76 5.98 6.90
CA MET A 365 -10.53 5.25 6.56
C MET A 365 -9.40 6.19 6.08
N GLY A 366 -9.40 7.43 6.59
CA GLY A 366 -8.46 8.49 6.23
C GLY A 366 -8.79 9.26 4.94
N THR A 367 -9.92 8.97 4.28
CA THR A 367 -10.32 9.70 3.07
C THR A 367 -10.76 11.14 3.35
N ASP A 368 -11.08 11.46 4.60
CA ASP A 368 -11.38 12.81 5.08
C ASP A 368 -10.18 13.75 4.99
N TYR A 369 -8.96 13.22 4.88
CA TYR A 369 -7.73 14.01 4.74
C TYR A 369 -6.84 13.59 3.56
N SER A 370 -7.28 12.69 2.69
CA SER A 370 -6.52 12.25 1.51
C SER A 370 -6.22 13.41 0.55
N LYS A 371 -7.11 14.39 0.44
CA LYS A 371 -6.91 15.63 -0.31
C LYS A 371 -5.72 16.44 0.20
N ASP A 372 -5.61 16.62 1.51
CA ASP A 372 -4.51 17.35 2.12
C ASP A 372 -3.19 16.56 2.03
N PHE A 373 -3.26 15.23 2.03
CA PHE A 373 -2.11 14.37 1.76
C PHE A 373 -1.59 14.57 0.33
N ALA A 374 -2.48 14.49 -0.67
CA ALA A 374 -2.12 14.71 -2.08
C ALA A 374 -1.66 16.15 -2.38
N ALA A 375 -2.09 17.12 -1.57
CA ALA A 375 -1.64 18.50 -1.64
C ALA A 375 -0.31 18.77 -0.88
N GLY A 376 0.30 17.75 -0.29
CA GLY A 376 1.57 17.88 0.43
C GLY A 376 1.49 18.62 1.76
N LYS A 377 0.29 18.76 2.36
CA LYS A 377 0.09 19.51 3.61
C LYS A 377 0.28 18.65 4.87
N ARG A 378 0.25 17.34 4.70
CA ARG A 378 0.33 16.35 5.77
C ARG A 378 0.90 15.04 5.26
N THR A 379 1.27 14.18 6.20
CA THR A 379 1.45 12.76 5.94
C THR A 379 0.36 11.94 6.60
N LEU A 380 0.55 10.62 6.71
CA LEU A 380 -0.42 9.76 7.39
C LEU A 380 -0.56 10.16 8.86
N THR A 381 0.55 10.36 9.58
CA THR A 381 0.54 10.67 11.02
C THR A 381 0.89 12.12 11.37
N VAL A 382 1.52 12.89 10.46
CA VAL A 382 1.86 14.30 10.70
C VAL A 382 0.80 15.20 10.07
N ALA A 383 -0.08 15.78 10.89
CA ALA A 383 -1.25 16.53 10.41
C ALA A 383 -1.01 18.01 10.05
N LYS A 384 0.10 18.60 10.49
CA LYS A 384 0.43 20.01 10.25
C LYS A 384 1.93 20.18 10.07
N ASN A 385 2.33 21.20 9.30
CA ASN A 385 3.72 21.58 9.05
C ASN A 385 4.58 20.42 8.51
N TRP A 386 3.96 19.52 7.75
CA TRP A 386 4.69 18.71 6.79
C TRP A 386 5.15 19.59 5.62
#